data_AF-A0A8J4A5C6-F1
#
_entry.id   AF-A0A8J4A5C6-F1
#
_cell.length_a   1.000
_cell.length_b   1.000
_cell.length_c   1.000
_cell.angle_alpha   90.00
_cell.angle_beta   90.00
_cell.angle_gamma   90.00
#
_symmetry.space_group_name_H-M   'P 1'
#
loop_
_entity.id
_entity.type
_entity.pdbx_description
1 polymer ?
#
loop_
_entity_poly.entity_id
_entity_poly.type
_entity_poly.pdbx_seq_one_letter_code
_entity_poly.pdbx_strand_id
1 'polypeptide(L)'
;MIAAELIKLRSLRATPVTLALAVVVCAGLAYVLGLSAHGIMSEGTERQRDWYDPVFYTFYAVMLGQFGLVVFGVFAAGGEYPSGTIRASLLAMPRRGRFYASKILATGLLAALSAAAAVPATYLASRAGMGGMGSYGAGLDAPGMRAAFVGACLYLPLMCLFALGVATMVRSSAIALGVLMPVLFLGSQGLGNAPKVGTVLQFLPDQAGATIFHLGGRPTDPDYMRDFGPWTGLAILAAWTALSLLGGYLTLRRRDA
;
A
#
# COMPACT_ATOMS: atom_id res chain seq x y z
N MET A 1 -13.87 4.60 -22.40
CA MET A 1 -12.69 5.22 -21.74
C MET A 1 -12.07 4.26 -20.73
N ILE A 2 -12.77 3.90 -19.65
CA ILE A 2 -12.25 2.95 -18.64
C ILE A 2 -11.89 1.59 -19.26
N ALA A 3 -12.76 1.03 -20.11
CA ALA A 3 -12.47 -0.24 -20.80
C ALA A 3 -11.22 -0.19 -21.69
N ALA A 4 -10.98 0.94 -22.37
CA ALA A 4 -9.79 1.12 -23.20
C ALA A 4 -8.51 1.18 -22.35
N GLU A 5 -8.56 1.87 -21.22
CA GLU A 5 -7.44 1.88 -20.26
C GLU A 5 -7.21 0.52 -19.61
N LEU A 6 -8.27 -0.24 -19.31
CA LEU A 6 -8.14 -1.60 -18.80
C LEU A 6 -7.49 -2.53 -19.83
N ILE A 7 -7.86 -2.44 -21.11
CA ILE A 7 -7.22 -3.20 -22.19
C ILE A 7 -5.75 -2.81 -22.31
N LYS A 8 -5.44 -1.51 -22.28
CA LYS A 8 -4.07 -0.99 -22.33
C LYS A 8 -3.22 -1.54 -21.17
N LEU A 9 -3.68 -1.38 -19.93
CA LEU A 9 -2.96 -1.88 -18.75
C LEU A 9 -2.81 -3.40 -18.77
N ARG A 10 -3.83 -4.15 -19.21
CA ARG A 10 -3.73 -5.62 -19.32
C ARG A 10 -2.81 -6.09 -20.45
N SER A 11 -2.70 -5.33 -21.54
CA SER A 11 -1.82 -5.68 -22.67
C SER A 11 -0.34 -5.50 -22.39
N LEU A 12 0.02 -4.70 -21.37
CA LEU A 12 1.39 -4.56 -20.92
C LEU A 12 1.80 -5.83 -20.17
N ARG A 13 2.71 -6.63 -20.75
CA ARG A 13 3.21 -7.87 -20.13
C ARG A 13 3.71 -7.68 -18.70
N ALA A 14 4.22 -6.49 -18.37
CA ALA A 14 4.70 -6.15 -17.04
C ALA A 14 3.58 -6.04 -15.99
N THR A 15 2.35 -5.66 -16.37
CA THR A 15 1.25 -5.43 -15.42
C THR A 15 0.78 -6.68 -14.69
N PRO A 16 0.45 -7.82 -15.34
CA PRO A 16 0.09 -9.02 -14.59
C PRO A 16 1.26 -9.52 -13.75
N VAL A 17 2.50 -9.35 -14.22
CA VAL A 17 3.70 -9.75 -13.48
C VAL A 17 3.88 -8.90 -12.21
N THR A 18 3.75 -7.58 -12.28
CA THR A 18 3.91 -6.72 -11.09
C THR A 18 2.80 -6.94 -10.07
N LEU A 19 1.55 -7.10 -10.51
CA LEU A 19 0.42 -7.38 -9.62
C LEU A 19 0.53 -8.78 -8.98
N ALA A 20 0.93 -9.79 -9.75
CA ALA A 20 1.16 -11.13 -9.22
C ALA A 20 2.35 -11.15 -8.25
N LEU A 21 3.44 -10.46 -8.58
CA LEU A 21 4.61 -10.34 -7.71
C LEU A 21 4.24 -9.65 -6.40
N ALA A 22 3.40 -8.60 -6.42
CA ALA A 22 2.91 -7.97 -5.19
C ALA A 22 2.18 -8.97 -4.29
N VAL A 23 1.29 -9.80 -4.85
CA VAL A 23 0.57 -10.86 -4.12
C VAL A 23 1.55 -11.89 -3.56
N VAL A 24 2.49 -12.37 -4.37
CA VAL A 24 3.47 -13.39 -3.98
C VAL A 24 4.42 -12.87 -2.90
N VAL A 25 4.88 -11.62 -3.01
CA VAL A 25 5.76 -11.00 -2.01
C VAL A 25 5.01 -10.80 -0.69
N CYS A 26 3.78 -10.28 -0.72
CA CYS A 26 2.96 -10.17 0.49
C CYS A 26 2.77 -11.54 1.15
N ALA A 27 2.34 -12.56 0.40
CA ALA A 27 2.07 -13.89 0.95
C ALA A 27 3.36 -14.59 1.45
N GLY A 28 4.45 -14.51 0.69
CA GLY A 28 5.73 -15.11 1.05
C GLY A 28 6.33 -14.49 2.31
N LEU A 29 6.32 -13.16 2.41
CA LEU A 29 6.76 -12.46 3.63
C LEU A 29 5.85 -12.78 4.81
N ALA A 30 4.53 -12.84 4.60
CA ALA A 30 3.59 -13.22 5.65
C ALA A 30 3.83 -14.64 6.17
N TYR A 31 4.15 -15.59 5.28
CA TYR A 31 4.53 -16.95 5.67
C TYR A 31 5.79 -16.96 6.53
N VAL A 32 6.84 -16.25 6.12
CA VAL A 32 8.10 -16.15 6.87
C VAL A 32 7.87 -15.51 8.24
N LEU A 33 7.10 -14.42 8.31
CA LEU A 33 6.72 -13.78 9.58
C LEU A 33 5.87 -14.72 10.44
N GLY A 34 5.02 -15.53 9.83
CA GLY A 34 4.26 -16.58 10.52
C GLY A 34 5.16 -17.65 11.14
N LEU A 35 6.22 -18.08 10.45
CA LEU A 35 7.22 -18.99 11.01
C LEU A 35 7.97 -18.35 12.19
N SER A 36 8.32 -17.07 12.09
CA SER A 36 8.93 -16.33 13.20
C SER A 36 7.99 -16.24 14.40
N ALA A 37 6.72 -15.95 14.16
CA ALA A 37 5.68 -15.92 15.19
C ALA A 37 5.48 -17.29 15.86
N HIS A 38 5.54 -18.38 15.09
CA HIS A 38 5.49 -19.73 15.63
C HIS A 38 6.60 -19.95 16.66
N GLY A 39 7.84 -19.60 16.32
CA GLY A 39 8.99 -19.72 17.22
C GLY A 39 8.84 -18.89 18.50
N ILE A 40 8.30 -17.66 18.40
CA ILE A 40 8.01 -16.82 19.56
C ILE A 40 6.98 -17.50 20.48
N MET A 41 5.93 -18.11 19.93
CA MET A 41 4.88 -18.72 20.73
C MET A 41 5.30 -20.06 21.34
N SER A 42 6.03 -20.90 20.58
CA SER A 42 6.45 -22.22 21.03
C SER A 42 7.60 -22.18 22.04
N GLU A 43 8.60 -21.33 21.79
CA GLU A 43 9.89 -21.36 22.49
C GLU A 43 10.27 -19.99 23.10
N GLY A 44 9.52 -18.93 22.82
CA GLY A 44 9.81 -17.59 23.31
C GLY A 44 9.65 -17.43 24.81
N THR A 45 10.29 -16.38 25.34
CA THR A 45 10.16 -15.93 26.72
C THR A 45 8.74 -15.41 26.97
N GLU A 46 8.25 -15.44 28.21
CA GLU A 46 6.96 -14.84 28.60
C GLU A 46 6.84 -13.38 28.14
N ARG A 47 7.89 -12.58 28.34
CA ARG A 47 7.98 -11.22 27.78
C ARG A 47 7.77 -11.22 26.26
N GLN A 48 8.42 -12.08 25.49
CA GLN A 48 8.26 -12.06 24.03
C GLN A 48 6.83 -12.39 23.58
N ARG A 49 6.14 -13.26 24.32
CA ARG A 49 4.73 -13.59 24.08
C ARG A 49 3.79 -12.44 24.46
N ASP A 50 4.07 -11.72 25.54
CA ASP A 50 3.26 -10.57 25.96
C ASP A 50 3.31 -9.40 24.97
N TRP A 51 4.45 -9.22 24.28
CA TRP A 51 4.66 -8.18 23.27
C TRP A 51 4.22 -8.59 21.86
N TYR A 52 3.70 -9.80 21.67
CA TYR A 52 3.30 -10.32 20.36
C TYR A 52 1.90 -9.83 19.96
N ASP A 53 1.82 -9.00 18.92
CA ASP A 53 0.56 -8.63 18.25
C ASP A 53 0.35 -9.50 17.00
N PRO A 54 -0.57 -10.47 17.04
CA PRO A 54 -0.82 -11.36 15.89
C PRO A 54 -1.38 -10.61 14.68
N VAL A 55 -2.12 -9.52 14.87
CA VAL A 55 -2.71 -8.74 13.77
C VAL A 55 -1.61 -7.99 13.05
N PHE A 56 -0.71 -7.35 13.79
CA PHE A 56 0.43 -6.63 13.23
C PHE A 56 1.35 -7.56 12.46
N TYR A 57 1.77 -8.69 13.04
CA TYR A 57 2.67 -9.65 12.37
C TYR A 57 2.08 -10.21 11.08
N THR A 58 0.76 -10.46 11.02
CA THR A 58 0.10 -10.91 9.79
C THR A 58 0.11 -9.83 8.70
N PHE A 59 -0.25 -8.59 9.03
CA PHE A 59 -0.42 -7.54 8.02
C PHE A 59 0.82 -6.67 7.78
N TYR A 60 1.88 -6.80 8.58
CA TYR A 60 3.15 -6.12 8.34
C TYR A 60 3.75 -6.48 6.98
N ALA A 61 3.56 -7.73 6.52
CA ALA A 61 3.92 -8.16 5.17
C ALA A 61 3.24 -7.35 4.05
N VAL A 62 2.05 -6.79 4.30
CA VAL A 62 1.35 -5.91 3.35
C VAL A 62 2.09 -4.58 3.19
N MET A 63 2.66 -4.03 4.27
CA MET A 63 3.50 -2.82 4.18
C MET A 63 4.76 -3.07 3.35
N LEU A 64 5.31 -4.28 3.37
CA LEU A 64 6.47 -4.63 2.56
C LEU A 64 6.07 -4.93 1.10
N GLY A 65 4.97 -5.64 0.87
CA GLY A 65 4.53 -5.98 -0.49
C GLY A 65 3.85 -4.83 -1.25
N GLN A 66 3.49 -3.73 -0.58
CA GLN A 66 2.90 -2.55 -1.22
C GLN A 66 3.77 -1.97 -2.35
N PHE A 67 5.09 -2.19 -2.33
CA PHE A 67 6.00 -1.64 -3.33
C PHE A 67 5.65 -2.08 -4.74
N GLY A 68 5.18 -3.32 -4.95
CA GLY A 68 4.73 -3.77 -6.26
C GLY A 68 3.56 -2.94 -6.79
N LEU A 69 2.64 -2.56 -5.90
CA LEU A 69 1.50 -1.70 -6.20
C LEU A 69 1.87 -0.23 -6.35
N VAL A 70 2.82 0.29 -5.57
CA VAL A 70 3.38 1.63 -5.76
C VAL A 70 4.06 1.73 -7.13
N VAL A 71 4.90 0.77 -7.49
CA VAL A 71 5.56 0.69 -8.80
C VAL A 71 4.53 0.60 -9.92
N PHE A 72 3.51 -0.24 -9.77
CA PHE A 72 2.40 -0.31 -10.72
C PHE A 72 1.68 1.04 -10.87
N GLY A 73 1.36 1.73 -9.76
CA GLY A 73 0.73 3.05 -9.79
C GLY A 73 1.59 4.10 -10.51
N VAL A 74 2.90 4.10 -10.26
CA VAL A 74 3.84 4.97 -10.97
C VAL A 74 3.87 4.66 -12.47
N PHE A 75 3.94 3.39 -12.88
CA PHE A 75 3.94 3.03 -14.29
C PHE A 75 2.60 3.28 -14.99
N ALA A 76 1.48 3.14 -14.28
CA ALA A 76 0.16 3.47 -14.80
C ALA A 76 0.03 4.98 -15.10
N ALA A 77 0.63 5.85 -14.27
CA ALA A 77 0.81 7.27 -14.58
C ALA A 77 1.82 7.48 -15.72
N GLY A 78 2.92 6.71 -15.68
CA GLY A 78 4.19 6.98 -16.32
C GLY A 78 4.42 6.39 -17.71
N GLY A 79 3.70 5.36 -18.14
CA GLY A 79 3.97 4.61 -19.38
C GLY A 79 3.97 5.41 -20.68
N GLU A 80 3.50 6.66 -20.63
CA GLU A 80 3.38 7.55 -21.78
C GLU A 80 4.48 8.64 -21.82
N TYR A 81 5.19 8.92 -20.72
CA TYR A 81 6.22 9.97 -20.65
C TYR A 81 7.53 9.58 -21.35
N PRO A 82 8.08 8.36 -21.18
CA PRO A 82 9.28 7.94 -21.91
C PRO A 82 9.04 7.73 -23.41
N SER A 83 7.81 7.42 -23.81
CA SER A 83 7.44 7.09 -25.20
C SER A 83 6.94 8.29 -26.01
N GLY A 84 6.81 9.48 -25.40
CA GLY A 84 6.28 10.68 -26.07
C GLY A 84 4.80 10.57 -26.50
N THR A 85 4.12 9.49 -26.15
CA THR A 85 2.75 9.16 -26.61
C THR A 85 1.65 9.99 -25.94
N ILE A 86 1.99 10.76 -24.90
CA ILE A 86 1.07 11.71 -24.24
C ILE A 86 0.50 12.70 -25.25
N ARG A 87 1.31 13.21 -26.19
CA ARG A 87 0.81 14.14 -27.22
C ARG A 87 -0.22 13.48 -28.14
N ALA A 88 0.02 12.25 -28.59
CA ALA A 88 -0.92 11.53 -29.44
C ALA A 88 -2.25 11.21 -28.71
N SER A 89 -2.19 10.86 -27.43
CA SER A 89 -3.38 10.58 -26.62
C SER A 89 -4.17 11.86 -26.28
N LEU A 90 -3.49 12.97 -26.01
CA LEU A 90 -4.13 14.27 -25.77
C LEU A 90 -4.70 14.91 -27.04
N LEU A 91 -4.08 14.67 -28.21
CA LEU A 91 -4.63 15.08 -29.51
C LEU A 91 -5.90 14.30 -29.87
N ALA A 92 -5.98 13.02 -29.48
CA ALA A 92 -7.18 12.19 -29.69
C ALA A 92 -8.30 12.45 -28.66
N MET A 93 -8.00 13.05 -27.50
CA MET A 93 -8.98 13.33 -26.43
C MET A 93 -8.85 14.74 -25.86
N PRO A 94 -9.62 15.72 -26.37
CA PRO A 94 -9.55 17.11 -25.90
C PRO A 94 -10.04 17.32 -24.44
N ARG A 95 -10.67 16.32 -23.81
CA ARG A 95 -11.20 16.40 -22.43
C ARG A 95 -10.24 15.79 -21.40
N ARG A 96 -9.18 16.54 -21.06
CA ARG A 96 -8.09 16.15 -20.12
C ARG A 96 -8.57 15.57 -18.78
N GLY A 97 -9.68 16.07 -18.23
CA GLY A 97 -10.24 15.56 -16.97
C GLY A 97 -10.88 14.18 -17.07
N ARG A 98 -11.57 13.86 -18.17
CA ARG A 98 -12.17 12.53 -18.36
C ARG A 98 -11.10 11.46 -18.58
N PHE A 99 -10.02 11.82 -19.26
CA PHE A 99 -8.85 10.97 -19.43
C PHE A 99 -8.22 10.63 -18.07
N TYR A 100 -7.91 11.63 -17.26
CA TYR A 100 -7.30 11.41 -15.94
C TYR A 100 -8.20 10.60 -15.00
N ALA A 101 -9.50 10.91 -14.95
CA ALA A 101 -10.45 10.13 -14.16
C ALA A 101 -10.52 8.66 -14.61
N SER A 102 -10.51 8.39 -15.91
CA SER A 102 -10.50 7.02 -16.42
C SER A 102 -9.24 6.24 -16.03
N LYS A 103 -8.09 6.92 -15.98
CA LYS A 103 -6.81 6.35 -15.55
C LYS A 103 -6.81 6.05 -14.05
N ILE A 104 -7.33 6.95 -13.22
CA ILE A 104 -7.53 6.72 -11.78
C ILE A 104 -8.42 5.49 -11.57
N LEU A 105 -9.57 5.42 -12.23
CA LEU A 105 -10.52 4.34 -12.06
C LEU A 105 -9.98 2.98 -12.54
N ALA A 106 -9.33 2.93 -13.71
CA ALA A 106 -8.75 1.69 -14.22
C ALA A 106 -7.62 1.17 -13.33
N THR A 107 -6.72 2.07 -12.90
CA THR A 107 -5.60 1.72 -11.99
C THR A 107 -6.12 1.29 -10.63
N GLY A 108 -7.06 2.06 -10.06
CA GLY A 108 -7.70 1.75 -8.79
C GLY A 108 -8.43 0.41 -8.80
N LEU A 109 -9.13 0.07 -9.89
CA LEU A 109 -9.79 -1.22 -10.04
C LEU A 109 -8.78 -2.38 -10.06
N LEU A 110 -7.71 -2.28 -10.85
CA LEU A 110 -6.68 -3.32 -10.89
C LEU A 110 -5.93 -3.46 -9.56
N ALA A 111 -5.66 -2.34 -8.89
CA ALA A 111 -5.07 -2.33 -7.56
C ALA A 111 -5.99 -2.97 -6.52
N ALA A 112 -7.30 -2.68 -6.56
CA ALA A 112 -8.30 -3.29 -5.69
C ALA A 112 -8.43 -4.81 -5.93
N LEU A 113 -8.40 -5.25 -7.19
CA LEU A 113 -8.40 -6.69 -7.51
C LEU A 113 -7.13 -7.39 -7.00
N SER A 114 -5.97 -6.74 -7.15
CA SER A 114 -4.71 -7.26 -6.60
C SER A 114 -4.74 -7.30 -5.07
N ALA A 115 -5.27 -6.28 -4.40
CA ALA A 115 -5.46 -6.27 -2.95
C ALA A 115 -6.43 -7.36 -2.49
N ALA A 116 -7.54 -7.56 -3.20
CA ALA A 116 -8.51 -8.62 -2.93
C ALA A 116 -7.92 -10.04 -3.06
N ALA A 117 -6.82 -10.21 -3.80
CA ALA A 117 -6.06 -11.46 -3.82
C ALA A 117 -4.93 -11.47 -2.77
N ALA A 118 -4.19 -10.38 -2.64
CA ALA A 118 -3.03 -10.26 -1.76
C ALA A 118 -3.41 -10.39 -0.28
N VAL A 119 -4.49 -9.75 0.16
CA VAL A 119 -4.88 -9.72 1.58
C VAL A 119 -5.32 -11.10 2.09
N PRO A 120 -6.23 -11.84 1.41
CA PRO A 120 -6.51 -13.22 1.80
C PRO A 120 -5.28 -14.12 1.73
N ALA A 121 -4.45 -13.99 0.68
CA ALA A 121 -3.23 -14.78 0.54
C ALA A 121 -2.25 -14.53 1.70
N THR A 122 -2.09 -13.27 2.11
CA THR A 122 -1.28 -12.85 3.27
C THR A 122 -1.80 -13.48 4.55
N TYR A 123 -3.10 -13.37 4.82
CA TYR A 123 -3.73 -13.96 6.00
C TYR A 123 -3.55 -15.48 6.04
N LEU A 124 -3.84 -16.17 4.95
CA LEU A 124 -3.71 -17.62 4.85
C LEU A 124 -2.25 -18.08 4.96
N ALA A 125 -1.33 -17.38 4.32
CA ALA A 125 0.09 -17.69 4.36
C ALA A 125 0.70 -17.47 5.76
N SER A 126 0.33 -16.37 6.43
CA SER A 126 0.72 -16.13 7.84
C SER A 126 0.24 -17.24 8.76
N ARG A 127 -1.03 -17.67 8.60
CA ARG A 127 -1.59 -18.81 9.36
C ARG A 127 -0.88 -20.13 9.05
N ALA A 128 -0.55 -20.38 7.78
CA ALA A 128 0.19 -21.57 7.39
C ALA A 128 1.59 -21.58 8.04
N GLY A 129 2.29 -20.45 8.03
CA GLY A 129 3.60 -20.31 8.69
C GLY A 129 3.53 -20.49 10.20
N MET A 130 2.44 -20.10 10.85
CA MET A 130 2.23 -20.31 12.30
C MET A 130 1.93 -21.77 12.71
N GLY A 131 1.85 -22.72 11.76
CA GLY A 131 1.52 -24.12 12.02
C GLY A 131 0.08 -24.51 11.66
N GLY A 132 -0.62 -23.71 10.84
CA GLY A 132 -1.96 -24.03 10.34
C GLY A 132 -3.10 -23.60 11.27
N MET A 133 -4.25 -24.29 11.23
CA MET A 133 -5.44 -24.04 12.10
C MET A 133 -5.21 -24.42 13.59
N GLY A 134 -3.96 -24.42 14.06
CA GLY A 134 -3.61 -24.64 15.47
C GLY A 134 -3.90 -23.43 16.38
N SER A 135 -3.50 -23.52 17.64
CA SER A 135 -3.87 -22.62 18.75
C SER A 135 -3.29 -21.20 18.71
N TYR A 136 -2.30 -20.91 17.86
CA TYR A 136 -1.55 -19.65 17.88
C TYR A 136 -1.93 -18.66 16.77
N GLY A 137 -2.61 -19.12 15.72
CA GLY A 137 -3.03 -18.26 14.61
C GLY A 137 -4.34 -17.54 14.90
N ALA A 138 -4.30 -16.21 15.01
CA ALA A 138 -5.51 -15.40 15.21
C ALA A 138 -6.53 -15.64 14.08
N GLY A 139 -7.74 -16.06 14.46
CA GLY A 139 -8.86 -16.19 13.53
C GLY A 139 -9.40 -14.83 13.10
N LEU A 140 -10.28 -14.80 12.09
CA LEU A 140 -10.99 -13.59 11.69
C LEU A 140 -11.87 -13.00 12.81
N ASP A 141 -12.20 -13.80 13.84
CA ASP A 141 -12.97 -13.36 14.99
C ASP A 141 -12.11 -12.71 16.10
N ALA A 142 -10.79 -12.77 15.94
CA ALA A 142 -9.89 -12.12 16.89
C ALA A 142 -10.12 -10.60 16.88
N PRO A 143 -10.05 -9.94 18.06
CA PRO A 143 -10.18 -8.49 18.17
C PRO A 143 -9.27 -7.78 17.17
N GLY A 144 -9.84 -6.86 16.39
CA GLY A 144 -9.09 -6.07 15.43
C GLY A 144 -8.76 -6.72 14.09
N MET A 145 -8.79 -8.05 13.98
CA MET A 145 -8.40 -8.78 12.76
C MET A 145 -9.29 -8.41 11.56
N ARG A 146 -10.62 -8.35 11.73
CA ARG A 146 -11.54 -7.95 10.64
C ARG A 146 -11.29 -6.53 10.16
N ALA A 147 -11.06 -5.62 11.10
CA ALA A 147 -10.82 -4.22 10.79
C ALA A 147 -9.47 -4.05 10.08
N ALA A 148 -8.43 -4.78 10.49
CA ALA A 148 -7.14 -4.81 9.80
C ALA A 148 -7.24 -5.44 8.41
N PHE A 149 -8.04 -6.49 8.25
CA PHE A 149 -8.28 -7.14 6.95
C PHE A 149 -8.95 -6.18 5.95
N VAL A 150 -10.07 -5.56 6.35
CA VAL A 150 -10.74 -4.54 5.54
C VAL A 150 -9.80 -3.35 5.29
N GLY A 151 -9.05 -2.97 6.33
CA GLY A 151 -8.04 -1.95 6.27
C GLY A 151 -6.96 -2.17 5.22
N ALA A 152 -6.40 -3.38 5.17
CA ALA A 152 -5.41 -3.80 4.19
C ALA A 152 -5.96 -3.72 2.76
N CYS A 153 -7.22 -4.13 2.57
CA CYS A 153 -7.91 -4.05 1.27
C CYS A 153 -8.09 -2.60 0.79
N LEU A 154 -8.20 -1.63 1.69
CA LEU A 154 -8.29 -0.20 1.36
C LEU A 154 -6.91 0.45 1.22
N TYR A 155 -5.96 0.07 2.08
CA TYR A 155 -4.61 0.60 2.15
C TYR A 155 -3.86 0.44 0.83
N LEU A 156 -3.84 -0.79 0.28
CA LEU A 156 -3.08 -1.11 -0.93
C LEU A 156 -3.51 -0.31 -2.17
N PRO A 157 -4.83 -0.19 -2.50
CA PRO A 157 -5.28 0.67 -3.58
C PRO A 157 -5.03 2.16 -3.33
N LEU A 158 -5.19 2.64 -2.09
CA LEU A 158 -4.92 4.04 -1.75
C LEU A 158 -3.45 4.41 -1.96
N MET A 159 -2.52 3.54 -1.57
CA MET A 159 -1.09 3.71 -1.80
C MET A 159 -0.72 3.67 -3.29
N CYS A 160 -1.34 2.78 -4.05
CA CYS A 160 -1.18 2.72 -5.51
C CYS A 160 -1.64 4.03 -6.17
N LEU A 161 -2.83 4.53 -5.80
CA LEU A 161 -3.37 5.79 -6.33
C LEU A 161 -2.59 7.01 -5.86
N PHE A 162 -2.08 6.99 -4.62
CA PHE A 162 -1.18 8.02 -4.12
C PHE A 162 0.06 8.13 -5.00
N ALA A 163 0.71 6.99 -5.28
CA ALA A 163 1.88 6.90 -6.15
C ALA A 163 1.58 7.36 -7.59
N LEU A 164 0.41 7.00 -8.13
CA LEU A 164 -0.07 7.49 -9.42
C LEU A 164 -0.18 9.01 -9.43
N GLY A 165 -0.79 9.62 -8.42
CA GLY A 165 -0.90 11.08 -8.29
C GLY A 165 0.47 11.77 -8.29
N VAL A 166 1.40 11.28 -7.45
CA VAL A 166 2.77 11.79 -7.37
C VAL A 166 3.50 11.66 -8.72
N ALA A 167 3.44 10.49 -9.36
CA ALA A 167 4.06 10.29 -10.65
C ALA A 167 3.46 11.20 -11.74
N THR A 168 2.16 11.48 -11.67
CA THR A 168 1.50 12.42 -12.57
C THR A 168 2.01 13.86 -12.39
N MET A 169 2.26 14.28 -11.14
CA MET A 169 2.81 15.60 -10.84
C MET A 169 4.23 15.78 -11.38
N VAL A 170 5.07 14.75 -11.18
CA VAL A 170 6.50 14.79 -11.50
C VAL A 170 6.78 14.50 -12.98
N ARG A 171 5.85 13.84 -13.70
CA ARG A 171 5.95 13.53 -15.13
C ARG A 171 7.15 12.64 -15.51
N SER A 172 7.66 11.87 -14.55
CA SER A 172 8.76 10.93 -14.76
C SER A 172 8.65 9.77 -13.79
N SER A 173 8.57 8.55 -14.33
CA SER A 173 8.57 7.32 -13.52
C SER A 173 9.87 7.18 -12.72
N ALA A 174 11.01 7.56 -13.30
CA ALA A 174 12.31 7.47 -12.66
C ALA A 174 12.41 8.40 -11.45
N ILE A 175 11.99 9.67 -11.59
CA ILE A 175 11.99 10.63 -10.49
C ILE A 175 10.94 10.24 -9.45
N ALA A 176 9.75 9.81 -9.87
CA ALA A 176 8.69 9.38 -8.95
C ALA A 176 9.13 8.19 -8.09
N LEU A 177 9.73 7.16 -8.68
CA LEU A 177 10.30 6.03 -7.92
C LEU A 177 11.48 6.46 -7.06
N GLY A 178 12.37 7.30 -7.59
CA GLY A 178 13.53 7.82 -6.86
C GLY A 178 13.17 8.65 -5.62
N VAL A 179 11.98 9.26 -5.58
CA VAL A 179 11.46 9.99 -4.42
C VAL A 179 10.61 9.09 -3.53
N LEU A 180 9.66 8.35 -4.11
CA LEU A 180 8.72 7.53 -3.33
C LEU A 180 9.42 6.38 -2.61
N MET A 181 10.36 5.67 -3.24
CA MET A 181 11.00 4.52 -2.59
C MET A 181 11.77 4.93 -1.32
N PRO A 182 12.66 5.95 -1.34
CA PRO A 182 13.34 6.37 -0.12
C PRO A 182 12.41 6.98 0.92
N VAL A 183 11.39 7.75 0.53
CA VAL A 183 10.46 8.35 1.50
C VAL A 183 9.66 7.28 2.22
N LEU A 184 9.10 6.33 1.48
CA LEU A 184 8.29 5.23 2.04
C LEU A 184 9.15 4.19 2.78
N PHE A 185 10.45 4.09 2.48
CA PHE A 185 11.36 3.13 3.13
C PHE A 185 12.12 3.74 4.31
N LEU A 186 12.87 4.82 4.08
CA LEU A 186 13.72 5.48 5.09
C LEU A 186 12.91 6.29 6.10
N GLY A 187 11.86 7.00 5.64
CA GLY A 187 11.00 7.81 6.50
C GLY A 187 10.18 6.96 7.49
N SER A 188 9.90 5.73 7.10
CA SER A 188 8.93 4.81 7.73
C SER A 188 9.55 3.91 8.79
N GLN A 189 10.67 3.27 8.46
CA GLN A 189 11.28 2.22 9.29
C GLN A 189 12.52 2.72 10.06
N GLY A 190 13.14 3.81 9.59
CA GLY A 190 14.40 4.33 10.17
C GLY A 190 14.24 5.62 10.97
N LEU A 191 13.47 6.60 10.46
CA LEU A 191 13.38 7.95 11.04
C LEU A 191 12.17 8.19 11.94
N GLY A 192 11.12 7.36 11.85
CA GLY A 192 9.89 7.49 12.64
C GLY A 192 10.10 7.38 14.15
N ASN A 193 11.14 6.65 14.57
CA ASN A 193 11.50 6.45 15.99
C ASN A 193 12.36 7.60 16.55
N ALA A 194 12.68 8.64 15.76
CA ALA A 194 13.43 9.79 16.25
C ALA A 194 12.48 10.81 16.90
N PRO A 195 12.60 11.12 18.21
CA PRO A 195 11.60 11.89 18.95
C PRO A 195 11.36 13.32 18.46
N LYS A 196 12.30 13.92 17.70
CA LYS A 196 12.16 15.27 17.13
C LYS A 196 11.47 15.31 15.77
N VAL A 197 11.40 14.19 15.06
CA VAL A 197 10.88 14.11 13.69
C VAL A 197 9.62 13.23 13.61
N GLY A 198 9.42 12.34 14.60
CA GLY A 198 8.27 11.44 14.69
C GLY A 198 6.91 12.14 14.67
N THR A 199 6.77 13.33 15.27
CA THR A 199 5.50 14.08 15.32
C THR A 199 4.96 14.46 13.94
N VAL A 200 5.84 14.67 12.96
CA VAL A 200 5.45 14.98 11.57
C VAL A 200 5.45 13.73 10.70
N LEU A 201 6.45 12.84 10.89
CA LEU A 201 6.57 11.61 10.11
C LEU A 201 5.40 10.65 10.32
N GLN A 202 4.75 10.67 11.49
CA GLN A 202 3.57 9.84 11.75
C GLN A 202 2.39 10.11 10.81
N PHE A 203 2.34 11.31 10.21
CA PHE A 203 1.30 11.69 9.25
C PHE A 203 1.66 11.37 7.80
N LEU A 204 2.84 10.81 7.53
CA LEU A 204 3.17 10.34 6.19
C LEU A 204 2.20 9.23 5.74
N PRO A 205 1.89 9.12 4.45
CA PRO A 205 0.82 8.26 3.94
C PRO A 205 0.98 6.78 4.32
N ASP A 206 2.20 6.23 4.24
CA ASP A 206 2.48 4.85 4.61
C ASP A 206 2.43 4.64 6.12
N GLN A 207 2.99 5.57 6.88
CA GLN A 207 2.97 5.54 8.34
C GLN A 207 1.55 5.63 8.86
N ALA A 208 0.83 6.71 8.53
CA ALA A 208 -0.55 6.94 8.93
C ALA A 208 -1.46 5.78 8.51
N GLY A 209 -1.36 5.28 7.27
CA GLY A 209 -2.15 4.15 6.82
C GLY A 209 -1.88 2.86 7.60
N ALA A 210 -0.63 2.63 8.03
CA ALA A 210 -0.23 1.43 8.76
C ALA A 210 -0.77 1.34 10.20
N THR A 211 -1.37 2.41 10.76
CA THR A 211 -2.08 2.28 12.06
C THR A 211 -3.17 1.21 12.00
N ILE A 212 -3.71 0.95 10.81
CA ILE A 212 -4.76 -0.05 10.60
C ILE A 212 -4.29 -1.49 10.85
N PHE A 213 -2.98 -1.73 10.97
CA PHE A 213 -2.44 -3.06 11.26
C PHE A 213 -2.20 -3.33 12.75
N HIS A 214 -2.43 -2.35 13.63
CA HIS A 214 -2.17 -2.45 15.08
C HIS A 214 -3.45 -2.59 15.91
N LEU A 215 -4.48 -3.25 15.38
CA LEU A 215 -5.81 -3.32 16.02
C LEU A 215 -5.94 -4.37 17.15
N GLY A 216 -4.89 -5.12 17.47
CA GLY A 216 -4.94 -6.29 18.34
C GLY A 216 -4.11 -6.17 19.62
N GLY A 217 -4.64 -5.47 20.64
CA GLY A 217 -4.03 -5.41 21.97
C GLY A 217 -3.25 -4.13 22.22
N ARG A 218 -3.22 -3.70 23.48
CA ARG A 218 -2.67 -2.41 23.93
C ARG A 218 -1.34 -2.10 23.23
N PRO A 219 -1.21 -0.98 22.50
CA PRO A 219 0.10 -0.35 22.34
C PRO A 219 0.46 0.23 23.71
N THR A 220 0.90 -0.63 24.62
CA THR A 220 1.51 -0.22 25.89
C THR A 220 2.93 0.29 25.68
N ASP A 221 3.42 0.28 24.44
CA ASP A 221 4.65 0.97 24.07
C ASP A 221 4.35 2.47 23.89
N PRO A 222 4.83 3.35 24.78
CA PRO A 222 4.67 4.79 24.65
C PRO A 222 5.25 5.32 23.33
N ASP A 223 6.22 4.60 22.75
CA ASP A 223 6.93 4.99 21.53
C ASP A 223 6.12 4.76 20.25
N TYR A 224 5.10 3.89 20.27
CA TYR A 224 4.27 3.53 19.11
C TYR A 224 2.81 3.96 19.23
N MET A 225 2.44 4.59 20.35
CA MET A 225 1.09 5.10 20.57
C MET A 225 0.88 6.35 19.71
N ARG A 226 0.18 6.19 18.58
CA ARG A 226 -0.21 7.33 17.75
C ARG A 226 -1.42 8.04 18.35
N ASP A 227 -1.46 9.36 18.21
CA ASP A 227 -2.55 10.22 18.74
C ASP A 227 -3.93 9.93 18.11
N PHE A 228 -3.99 9.07 17.09
CA PHE A 228 -5.18 8.84 16.28
C PHE A 228 -5.44 7.36 16.04
N GLY A 229 -6.73 7.03 15.95
CA GLY A 229 -7.18 5.65 15.79
C GLY A 229 -6.90 5.06 14.39
N PRO A 230 -7.07 3.73 14.24
CA PRO A 230 -6.76 2.98 13.02
C PRO A 230 -7.46 3.51 11.76
N TRP A 231 -8.75 3.82 11.86
CA TRP A 231 -9.54 4.39 10.76
C TRP A 231 -9.17 5.83 10.44
N THR A 232 -8.75 6.61 11.44
CA THR A 232 -8.26 7.98 11.24
C THR A 232 -6.96 7.98 10.45
N GLY A 233 -6.06 7.03 10.70
CA GLY A 233 -4.86 6.85 9.90
C GLY A 233 -5.14 6.53 8.43
N LEU A 234 -6.13 5.66 8.16
CA LEU A 234 -6.62 5.44 6.79
C LEU A 234 -7.25 6.69 6.16
N ALA A 235 -7.97 7.49 6.95
CA ALA A 235 -8.53 8.75 6.46
C ALA A 235 -7.43 9.76 6.09
N ILE A 236 -6.34 9.82 6.87
CA ILE A 236 -5.16 10.62 6.55
C ILE A 236 -4.50 10.15 5.25
N LEU A 237 -4.33 8.83 5.06
CA LEU A 237 -3.85 8.28 3.79
C LEU A 237 -4.79 8.65 2.63
N ALA A 238 -6.11 8.51 2.82
CA ALA A 238 -7.08 8.90 1.80
C ALA A 238 -7.00 10.39 1.45
N ALA A 239 -6.76 11.26 2.44
CA ALA A 239 -6.52 12.68 2.22
C ALA A 239 -5.23 12.93 1.40
N TRP A 240 -4.13 12.24 1.73
CA TRP A 240 -2.90 12.29 0.93
C TRP A 240 -3.10 11.82 -0.51
N THR A 241 -3.82 10.72 -0.71
CA THR A 241 -4.19 10.22 -2.04
C THR A 241 -5.02 11.26 -2.78
N ALA A 242 -6.02 11.85 -2.15
CA ALA A 242 -6.86 12.89 -2.76
C ALA A 242 -6.03 14.13 -3.15
N LEU A 243 -5.13 14.58 -2.28
CA LEU A 243 -4.23 15.71 -2.52
C LEU A 243 -3.26 15.42 -3.68
N SER A 244 -2.67 14.23 -3.74
CA SER A 244 -1.73 13.87 -4.81
C SER A 244 -2.43 13.73 -6.16
N LEU A 245 -3.64 13.16 -6.20
CA LEU A 245 -4.47 13.08 -7.40
C LEU A 245 -4.91 14.48 -7.86
N LEU A 246 -5.32 15.34 -6.93
CA LEU A 246 -5.68 16.73 -7.24
C LEU A 246 -4.47 17.49 -7.80
N GLY A 247 -3.30 17.35 -7.18
CA GLY A 247 -2.05 17.92 -7.67
C GLY A 247 -1.72 17.43 -9.08
N GLY A 248 -1.84 16.13 -9.34
CA GLY A 248 -1.65 15.53 -10.66
C GLY A 248 -2.63 16.06 -11.71
N TYR A 249 -3.90 16.25 -11.34
CA TYR A 249 -4.90 16.87 -12.21
C TYR A 249 -4.56 18.34 -12.52
N LEU A 250 -4.15 19.12 -11.51
CA LEU A 250 -3.80 20.53 -11.68
C LEU A 250 -2.54 20.71 -12.55
N THR A 251 -1.53 19.86 -12.42
CA THR A 251 -0.34 19.90 -13.28
C THR A 251 -0.68 19.54 -14.73
N LEU A 252 -1.58 18.57 -14.96
CA LEU A 252 -2.09 18.24 -16.30
C LEU A 252 -2.90 19.38 -16.93
N ARG A 253 -3.62 20.15 -16.12
CA ARG A 253 -4.43 21.28 -16.59
C ARG A 253 -3.60 22.52 -16.90
N ARG A 254 -2.61 22.85 -16.06
CA ARG A 254 -1.85 24.11 -16.14
C ARG A 254 -0.67 24.07 -17.10
N ARG A 255 0.00 22.92 -17.23
CA ARG A 255 1.18 22.79 -18.09
C ARG A 255 0.76 22.06 -19.35
N ASP A 256 0.63 22.81 -20.45
CA ASP A 256 0.49 22.22 -21.78
C ASP A 256 1.59 21.18 -22.03
N ALA A 257 1.20 20.10 -22.68
CA ALA A 257 2.10 19.04 -23.14
C ALA A 257 2.55 19.35 -24.57
#